data_AF-A0A6I6MIS3-F1
#
_entry.id   AF-A0A6I6MIS3-F1
#
_cell.length_a   1.000
_cell.length_b   1.000
_cell.length_c   1.000
_cell.angle_alpha   90.00
_cell.angle_beta   90.00
_cell.angle_gamma   90.00
#
_symmetry.space_group_name_H-M   'P 1'
#
loop_
_entity.id
_entity.type
_entity.pdbx_description
1 polymer ?
#
loop_
_entity_poly.entity_id
_entity_poly.type
_entity_poly.pdbx_seq_one_letter_code
_entity_poly.pdbx_strand_id
1 'polypeptide(L)'
;MRLAEAAAFAQASRELLNKGDAVGAEQVLSPVIGQLGSDAKALHLMGLIKRARNQLAEAERYFRAAISHAFNEGGYYNDLGVVLQARGEYKEAIRVYRAALALVPEAAATRVNVVRCHMAAEDYAGAEEDARVYIAAAPGPEAWTLLGQVQRAQEKNEEALISAETALKYAPTMRGLQLNHATALDRVGRAKEARQIYATLADKEVDSQELALNYARSLFADDKKKEAEALLESAIATWPASVTLHGPLARMRELRGAGEAATELIEAEIARRPKDISLRLAAADALHRGDHHQKALRVLDEALRLAPDSPPLLTAAGIVLDELERPRDGLKLLRRVAELDPKSKSAQRNLLSTLIRAGMPEEALSIIRTLREDDPDEQYLIACEALAYRVLGEPGYATLCDYDRMIRTYEIPAPRGFFTVENFNAALADVLRRQHRINAHPLDQHIHHGSQTGRSLLSIDEPNITAFRASVESAVRDYISRLKSEDGDPLSRRRKERYRFSSMWSVRLGHEGYQPNHVHDHGWISSAYFVSLLPYEKRRDPKAGWLKFGEPNRPVAGCTPERFIEPKLGTLVLFPSYFWHGTVPFEGSERLSAAFDVAPA
;
A
#
# COMPACT_ATOMS: atom_id res chain seq x y z
N MET A 1 -7.56 25.41 -49.47
CA MET A 1 -6.90 26.16 -48.39
C MET A 1 -5.39 26.07 -48.64
N ARG A 2 -4.66 27.19 -48.58
CA ARG A 2 -3.20 27.22 -48.82
C ARG A 2 -2.45 26.73 -47.56
N LEU A 3 -1.27 26.13 -47.70
CA LEU A 3 -0.44 25.68 -46.55
C LEU A 3 -0.20 26.78 -45.50
N ALA A 4 -0.07 28.04 -45.94
CA ALA A 4 0.06 29.20 -45.05
C ALA A 4 -1.20 29.44 -44.18
N GLU A 5 -2.39 29.17 -44.71
CA GLU A 5 -3.64 29.25 -43.94
C GLU A 5 -3.68 28.12 -42.90
N ALA A 6 -3.31 26.89 -43.28
CA ALA A 6 -3.24 25.76 -42.36
C ALA A 6 -2.27 25.98 -41.18
N ALA A 7 -1.12 26.62 -41.43
CA ALA A 7 -0.17 27.00 -40.39
C ALA A 7 -0.75 28.03 -39.40
N ALA A 8 -1.58 28.97 -39.88
CA ALA A 8 -2.25 29.94 -39.02
C ALA A 8 -3.28 29.27 -38.08
N PHE A 9 -4.00 28.25 -38.57
CA PHE A 9 -4.89 27.44 -37.72
C PHE A 9 -4.11 26.67 -36.63
N ALA A 10 -2.93 26.13 -36.95
CA ALA A 10 -2.07 25.48 -35.95
C ALA A 10 -1.59 26.46 -34.87
N GLN A 11 -1.22 27.69 -35.27
CA GLN A 11 -0.84 28.73 -34.32
C GLN A 11 -2.01 29.14 -33.41
N ALA A 12 -3.19 29.38 -33.98
CA ALA A 12 -4.38 29.72 -33.21
C ALA A 12 -4.78 28.60 -32.23
N SER A 13 -4.67 27.34 -32.67
CA SER A 13 -4.92 26.16 -31.83
C SER A 13 -3.93 26.06 -30.66
N ARG A 14 -2.64 26.37 -30.89
CA ARG A 14 -1.62 26.45 -29.83
C ARG A 14 -1.97 27.51 -28.79
N GLU A 15 -2.42 28.69 -29.23
CA GLU A 15 -2.82 29.78 -28.33
C GLU A 15 -4.03 29.40 -27.47
N LEU A 16 -5.02 28.73 -28.06
CA LEU A 16 -6.19 28.21 -27.32
C LEU A 16 -5.77 27.18 -26.28
N LEU A 17 -4.89 26.24 -26.65
CA LEU A 17 -4.37 25.24 -25.72
C LEU A 17 -3.60 25.89 -24.56
N ASN A 18 -2.78 26.90 -24.83
CA ASN A 18 -2.06 27.66 -23.79
C ASN A 18 -3.01 28.42 -22.84
N LYS A 19 -4.20 28.78 -23.31
CA LYS A 19 -5.29 29.36 -22.49
C LYS A 19 -6.11 28.30 -21.75
N GLY A 20 -5.79 27.02 -21.89
CA GLY A 20 -6.51 25.90 -21.29
C GLY A 20 -7.75 25.44 -22.07
N ASP A 21 -8.05 26.06 -23.22
CA ASP A 21 -9.17 25.68 -24.08
C ASP A 21 -8.77 24.56 -25.05
N ALA A 22 -8.64 23.34 -24.52
CA ALA A 22 -8.31 22.17 -25.32
C ALA A 22 -9.42 21.78 -26.32
N VAL A 23 -10.68 22.10 -26.01
CA VAL A 23 -11.81 21.79 -26.89
C VAL A 23 -11.80 22.72 -28.10
N GLY A 24 -11.65 24.03 -27.90
CA GLY A 24 -11.49 25.01 -28.96
C GLY A 24 -10.23 24.76 -29.78
N ALA A 25 -9.11 24.43 -29.13
CA ALA A 25 -7.89 24.06 -29.83
C ALA A 25 -8.10 22.89 -30.81
N GLU A 26 -8.84 21.86 -30.39
CA GLU A 26 -9.17 20.73 -31.27
C GLU A 26 -10.08 21.12 -32.43
N GLN A 27 -11.12 21.93 -32.16
CA GLN A 27 -12.05 22.39 -33.20
C GLN A 27 -11.36 23.19 -34.29
N VAL A 28 -10.33 23.97 -33.93
CA VAL A 28 -9.55 24.78 -34.87
C VAL A 28 -8.57 23.91 -35.68
N LEU A 29 -7.93 22.91 -35.07
CA LEU A 29 -6.89 22.11 -35.74
C LEU A 29 -7.44 20.92 -36.53
N SER A 30 -8.52 20.28 -36.06
CA SER A 30 -9.07 19.06 -36.67
C SER A 30 -9.43 19.18 -38.16
N PRO A 31 -10.04 20.27 -38.64
CA PRO A 31 -10.40 20.40 -40.07
C PRO A 31 -9.18 20.45 -40.99
N VAL A 32 -8.02 20.86 -40.47
CA VAL A 32 -6.81 21.14 -41.27
C VAL A 32 -5.71 20.09 -41.06
N ILE A 33 -5.81 19.27 -40.01
CA ILE A 33 -4.78 18.27 -39.67
C ILE A 33 -4.53 17.25 -40.80
N GLY A 34 -5.56 16.92 -41.59
CA GLY A 34 -5.39 16.04 -42.75
C GLY A 34 -4.54 16.64 -43.87
N GLN A 35 -4.55 17.97 -44.01
CA GLN A 35 -3.68 18.69 -44.96
C GLN A 35 -2.26 18.86 -44.41
N LEU A 36 -2.13 18.90 -43.09
CA LEU A 36 -0.87 18.95 -42.34
C LEU A 36 -0.38 17.55 -41.93
N GLY A 37 -0.90 16.48 -42.54
CA GLY A 37 -0.78 15.11 -42.04
C GLY A 37 0.65 14.57 -41.94
N SER A 38 1.63 15.21 -42.59
CA SER A 38 3.07 14.92 -42.48
C SER A 38 3.87 15.98 -41.72
N ASP A 39 3.25 17.05 -41.24
CA ASP A 39 3.89 18.08 -40.43
C ASP A 39 3.96 17.60 -38.97
N ALA A 40 5.17 17.22 -38.56
CA ALA A 40 5.45 16.71 -37.22
C ALA A 40 5.00 17.68 -36.10
N LYS A 41 5.09 19.01 -36.33
CA LYS A 41 4.68 20.01 -35.32
C LYS A 41 3.16 20.06 -35.14
N ALA A 42 2.42 19.95 -36.24
CA ALA A 42 0.96 19.91 -36.21
C ALA A 42 0.45 18.62 -35.56
N LEU A 43 1.06 17.48 -35.89
CA LEU A 43 0.76 16.20 -35.26
C LEU A 43 1.07 16.21 -33.75
N HIS A 44 2.23 16.75 -33.35
CA HIS A 44 2.59 16.91 -31.94
C HIS A 44 1.61 17.82 -31.19
N LEU A 45 1.19 18.94 -31.78
CA LEU A 45 0.16 19.81 -31.20
C LEU A 45 -1.15 19.06 -31.00
N MET A 46 -1.61 18.28 -31.99
CA MET A 46 -2.81 17.47 -31.84
C MET A 46 -2.66 16.43 -30.71
N GLY A 47 -1.48 15.81 -30.57
CA GLY A 47 -1.18 14.92 -29.44
C GLY A 47 -1.33 15.61 -28.08
N LEU A 48 -0.81 16.84 -27.94
CA LEU A 48 -0.95 17.64 -26.73
C LEU A 48 -2.40 18.02 -26.42
N ILE A 49 -3.19 18.36 -27.45
CA ILE A 49 -4.62 18.65 -27.32
C ILE A 49 -5.37 17.42 -26.82
N LYS A 50 -5.14 16.26 -27.44
CA LYS A 50 -5.73 14.99 -27.02
C LYS A 50 -5.35 14.62 -25.59
N ARG A 51 -4.10 14.85 -25.19
CA ARG A 51 -3.65 14.67 -23.80
C ARG A 51 -4.41 15.59 -22.85
N ALA A 52 -4.54 16.88 -23.16
CA ALA A 52 -5.25 17.85 -22.32
C ALA A 52 -6.75 17.51 -22.16
N ARG A 53 -7.33 16.81 -23.14
CA ARG A 53 -8.70 16.26 -23.09
C ARG A 53 -8.81 14.89 -22.43
N ASN A 54 -7.72 14.38 -21.85
CA ASN A 54 -7.63 13.03 -21.29
C ASN A 54 -7.92 11.89 -22.29
N GLN A 55 -7.75 12.15 -23.59
CA GLN A 55 -7.91 11.16 -24.68
C GLN A 55 -6.56 10.48 -24.96
N LEU A 56 -6.07 9.72 -23.98
CA LEU A 56 -4.68 9.23 -23.96
C LEU A 56 -4.32 8.33 -25.14
N ALA A 57 -5.24 7.47 -25.60
CA ALA A 57 -4.98 6.57 -26.73
C ALA A 57 -4.82 7.32 -28.06
N GLU A 58 -5.61 8.38 -28.28
CA GLU A 58 -5.45 9.23 -29.46
C GLU A 58 -4.18 10.08 -29.36
N ALA A 59 -3.88 10.61 -28.18
CA ALA A 59 -2.66 11.37 -27.92
C ALA A 59 -1.41 10.56 -28.29
N GLU A 60 -1.35 9.29 -27.85
CA GLU A 60 -0.28 8.37 -28.21
C GLU A 60 -0.12 8.20 -29.74
N ARG A 61 -1.23 7.98 -30.45
CA ARG A 61 -1.23 7.82 -31.91
C ARG A 61 -0.61 9.04 -32.60
N TYR A 62 -1.00 10.24 -32.19
CA TYR A 62 -0.48 11.49 -32.76
C TYR A 62 0.98 11.74 -32.40
N PHE A 63 1.41 11.42 -31.18
CA PHE A 63 2.83 11.54 -30.81
C PHE A 63 3.72 10.56 -31.58
N ARG A 64 3.29 9.30 -31.76
CA ARG A 64 4.02 8.33 -32.58
C ARG A 64 4.11 8.78 -34.05
N ALA A 65 3.03 9.34 -34.60
CA ALA A 65 3.04 9.90 -35.94
C ALA A 65 4.00 11.09 -36.05
N ALA A 66 3.99 12.02 -35.09
CA ALA A 66 4.93 13.15 -35.06
C ALA A 66 6.40 12.67 -35.05
N ILE A 67 6.72 11.66 -34.23
CA ILE A 67 8.05 11.05 -34.15
C ILE A 67 8.45 10.39 -35.48
N SER A 68 7.52 9.72 -36.18
CA SER A 68 7.84 9.10 -37.49
C SER A 68 8.20 10.12 -38.58
N HIS A 69 7.79 11.38 -38.42
CA HIS A 69 8.12 12.48 -39.32
C HIS A 69 9.29 13.35 -38.83
N ALA A 70 9.64 13.28 -37.54
CA ALA A 70 10.77 13.98 -36.94
C ALA A 70 11.42 13.17 -35.80
N PHE A 71 12.37 12.29 -36.14
CA PHE A 71 12.98 11.33 -35.21
C PHE A 71 14.04 11.94 -34.28
N ASN A 72 14.45 13.19 -34.50
CA ASN A 72 15.49 13.89 -33.73
C ASN A 72 14.92 14.87 -32.68
N GLU A 73 13.60 14.98 -32.58
CA GLU A 73 12.93 15.90 -31.65
C GLU A 73 12.69 15.22 -30.29
N GLY A 74 13.69 15.28 -29.39
CA GLY A 74 13.62 14.62 -28.07
C GLY A 74 12.41 15.02 -27.21
N GLY A 75 11.88 16.25 -27.38
CA GLY A 75 10.67 16.70 -26.72
C GLY A 75 9.43 15.85 -27.07
N TYR A 76 9.33 15.34 -28.29
CA TYR A 76 8.20 14.51 -28.73
C TYR A 76 8.22 13.15 -28.03
N TYR A 77 9.41 12.58 -27.86
CA TYR A 77 9.59 11.35 -27.07
C TYR A 77 9.22 11.59 -25.60
N ASN A 78 9.63 12.71 -24.99
CA ASN A 78 9.22 13.02 -23.61
C ASN A 78 7.69 13.11 -23.48
N ASP A 79 7.00 13.81 -24.37
CA ASP A 79 5.53 13.92 -24.32
C ASP A 79 4.82 12.58 -24.56
N LEU A 80 5.35 11.72 -25.45
CA LEU A 80 4.88 10.35 -25.62
C LEU A 80 5.06 9.53 -24.34
N GLY A 81 6.22 9.63 -23.69
CA GLY A 81 6.51 8.97 -22.42
C GLY A 81 5.51 9.36 -21.33
N VAL A 82 5.13 10.65 -21.25
CA VAL A 82 4.13 11.15 -20.29
C VAL A 82 2.76 10.51 -20.53
N VAL A 83 2.36 10.34 -21.79
CA VAL A 83 1.08 9.67 -22.12
C VAL A 83 1.13 8.18 -21.78
N LEU A 84 2.22 7.49 -22.10
CA LEU A 84 2.39 6.08 -21.76
C LEU A 84 2.38 5.85 -20.25
N GLN A 85 3.06 6.72 -19.50
CA GLN A 85 3.03 6.72 -18.04
C GLN A 85 1.61 6.90 -17.51
N ALA A 86 0.84 7.86 -18.03
CA ALA A 86 -0.55 8.08 -17.63
C ALA A 86 -1.48 6.88 -17.95
N ARG A 87 -1.10 6.04 -18.91
CA ARG A 87 -1.80 4.79 -19.26
C ARG A 87 -1.35 3.58 -18.44
N GLY A 88 -0.35 3.73 -17.57
CA GLY A 88 0.24 2.62 -16.81
C GLY A 88 1.24 1.76 -17.58
N GLU A 89 1.60 2.14 -18.81
CA GLU A 89 2.53 1.42 -19.69
C GLU A 89 4.00 1.77 -19.34
N TYR A 90 4.39 1.57 -18.07
CA TYR A 90 5.62 2.13 -17.50
C TYR A 90 6.90 1.65 -18.18
N LYS A 91 6.99 0.35 -18.54
CA LYS A 91 8.17 -0.22 -19.21
C LYS A 91 8.44 0.44 -20.56
N GLU A 92 7.38 0.66 -21.33
CA GLU A 92 7.48 1.33 -22.62
C GLU A 92 7.75 2.83 -22.45
N ALA A 93 7.13 3.48 -21.46
CA ALA A 93 7.40 4.87 -21.12
C ALA A 93 8.90 5.09 -20.80
N ILE A 94 9.52 4.21 -20.01
CA ILE A 94 10.95 4.26 -19.69
C ILE A 94 11.81 4.15 -20.97
N ARG A 95 11.48 3.22 -21.87
CA ARG A 95 12.19 3.07 -23.15
C ARG A 95 12.12 4.35 -23.99
N VAL A 96 10.94 4.96 -24.07
CA VAL A 96 10.72 6.20 -24.80
C VAL A 96 11.44 7.39 -24.14
N TYR A 97 11.43 7.49 -22.81
CA TYR A 97 12.17 8.53 -22.10
C TYR A 97 13.68 8.36 -22.25
N ARG A 98 14.22 7.14 -22.27
CA ARG A 98 15.65 6.90 -22.57
C ARG A 98 16.02 7.34 -23.99
N ALA A 99 15.12 7.14 -24.97
CA ALA A 99 15.31 7.70 -26.31
C ALA A 99 15.29 9.24 -26.30
N ALA A 100 14.40 9.87 -25.51
CA ALA A 100 14.40 11.33 -25.32
C ALA A 100 15.72 11.83 -24.71
N LEU A 101 16.27 11.13 -23.71
CA LEU A 101 17.54 11.46 -23.06
C LEU A 101 18.75 11.21 -23.95
N ALA A 102 18.68 10.26 -24.88
CA ALA A 102 19.73 10.07 -25.89
C ALA A 102 19.83 11.27 -26.86
N LEU A 103 18.70 11.95 -27.11
CA LEU A 103 18.64 13.17 -27.94
C LEU A 103 18.92 14.43 -27.13
N VAL A 104 18.45 14.50 -25.88
CA VAL A 104 18.61 15.66 -24.98
C VAL A 104 19.10 15.18 -23.59
N PRO A 105 20.41 14.94 -23.42
CA PRO A 105 20.97 14.38 -22.18
C PRO A 105 20.76 15.24 -20.93
N GLU A 106 20.64 16.56 -21.10
CA GLU A 106 20.49 17.53 -20.00
C GLU A 106 19.04 17.73 -19.56
N ALA A 107 18.07 17.00 -20.12
CA ALA A 107 16.66 17.16 -19.80
C ALA A 107 16.33 16.60 -18.40
N ALA A 108 16.53 17.42 -17.36
CA ALA A 108 16.25 17.10 -15.96
C ALA A 108 14.83 16.55 -15.74
N ALA A 109 13.82 17.21 -16.32
CA ALA A 109 12.42 16.78 -16.23
C ALA A 109 12.21 15.35 -16.77
N THR A 110 12.90 14.98 -17.86
CA THR A 110 12.84 13.63 -18.43
C THR A 110 13.50 12.60 -17.50
N ARG A 111 14.62 12.94 -16.84
CA ARG A 111 15.27 12.07 -15.85
C ARG A 111 14.35 11.82 -14.64
N VAL A 112 13.69 12.87 -14.15
CA VAL A 112 12.68 12.75 -13.09
C VAL A 112 11.55 11.81 -13.51
N ASN A 113 11.08 11.93 -14.75
CA ASN A 113 10.01 11.06 -15.26
C ASN A 113 10.43 9.59 -15.36
N VAL A 114 11.68 9.28 -15.75
CA VAL A 114 12.21 7.91 -15.76
C VAL A 114 12.14 7.30 -14.36
N VAL A 115 12.67 7.99 -13.35
CA VAL A 115 12.65 7.50 -11.96
C VAL A 115 11.22 7.33 -11.46
N ARG A 116 10.32 8.28 -11.75
CA ARG A 116 8.89 8.17 -11.38
C ARG A 116 8.19 6.99 -12.06
N CYS A 117 8.54 6.68 -13.30
CA CYS A 117 8.02 5.48 -13.98
C CYS A 117 8.52 4.19 -13.33
N HIS A 118 9.81 4.12 -12.99
CA HIS A 118 10.33 2.96 -12.24
C HIS A 118 9.62 2.80 -10.89
N MET A 119 9.41 3.91 -10.16
CA MET A 119 8.65 3.91 -8.91
C MET A 119 7.21 3.43 -9.08
N ALA A 120 6.50 3.89 -10.13
CA ALA A 120 5.13 3.48 -10.42
C ALA A 120 5.04 2.03 -10.92
N ALA A 121 6.11 1.50 -11.50
CA ALA A 121 6.26 0.10 -11.87
C ALA A 121 6.73 -0.79 -10.70
N GLU A 122 6.91 -0.23 -9.50
CA GLU A 122 7.49 -0.88 -8.32
C GLU A 122 8.92 -1.44 -8.55
N ASP A 123 9.59 -1.00 -9.62
CA ASP A 123 10.99 -1.31 -9.89
C ASP A 123 11.90 -0.31 -9.16
N TYR A 124 11.93 -0.44 -7.84
CA TYR A 124 12.69 0.47 -6.99
C TYR A 124 14.19 0.37 -7.19
N ALA A 125 14.71 -0.76 -7.68
CA ALA A 125 16.12 -0.94 -7.97
C ALA A 125 16.53 -0.08 -9.19
N GLY A 126 15.78 -0.17 -10.29
CA GLY A 126 15.99 0.70 -11.46
C GLY A 126 15.79 2.18 -11.13
N ALA A 127 14.79 2.51 -10.29
CA ALA A 127 14.57 3.87 -9.83
C ALA A 127 15.80 4.46 -9.10
N GLU A 128 16.47 3.64 -8.27
CA GLU A 128 17.64 4.10 -7.50
C GLU A 128 18.85 4.30 -8.41
N GLU A 129 19.07 3.38 -9.35
CA GLU A 129 20.13 3.50 -10.35
C GLU A 129 19.98 4.79 -11.16
N ASP A 130 18.80 5.03 -11.73
CA ASP A 130 18.54 6.22 -12.55
C ASP A 130 18.56 7.52 -11.70
N ALA A 131 18.16 7.47 -10.43
CA ALA A 131 18.30 8.61 -9.51
C ALA A 131 19.78 8.94 -9.22
N ARG A 132 20.64 7.93 -9.05
CA ARG A 132 22.09 8.12 -8.86
C ARG A 132 22.75 8.64 -10.14
N VAL A 133 22.34 8.17 -11.31
CA VAL A 133 22.77 8.73 -12.60
C VAL A 133 22.37 10.19 -12.72
N TYR A 134 21.16 10.56 -12.30
CA TYR A 134 20.72 11.96 -12.29
C TYR A 134 21.57 12.83 -11.34
N ILE A 135 21.87 12.34 -10.14
CA ILE A 135 22.78 13.05 -9.20
C ILE A 135 24.17 13.25 -9.81
N ALA A 136 24.72 12.25 -10.50
CA ALA A 136 26.02 12.35 -11.14
C ALA A 136 26.03 13.39 -12.29
N ALA A 137 24.93 13.50 -13.03
CA ALA A 137 24.79 14.47 -14.13
C ALA A 137 24.51 15.89 -13.62
N ALA A 138 23.62 16.04 -12.63
CA ALA A 138 23.17 17.33 -12.11
C ALA A 138 22.93 17.25 -10.60
N PRO A 139 23.98 17.34 -9.77
CA PRO A 139 23.85 17.25 -8.33
C PRO A 139 23.12 18.50 -7.79
N GLY A 140 22.00 18.27 -7.12
CA GLY A 140 21.17 19.37 -6.60
C GLY A 140 20.04 18.87 -5.71
N PRO A 141 19.29 19.79 -5.08
CA PRO A 141 18.25 19.44 -4.12
C PRO A 141 17.15 18.57 -4.72
N GLU A 142 16.80 18.77 -6.00
CA GLU A 142 15.80 17.96 -6.71
C GLU A 142 16.25 16.51 -6.89
N ALA A 143 17.48 16.29 -7.37
CA ALA A 143 18.03 14.95 -7.58
C ALA A 143 18.17 14.16 -6.26
N TRP A 144 18.64 14.82 -5.18
CA TRP A 144 18.72 14.20 -3.85
C TRP A 144 17.35 13.94 -3.22
N THR A 145 16.37 14.84 -3.44
CA THR A 145 14.99 14.62 -3.00
C THR A 145 14.39 13.38 -3.68
N LEU A 146 14.64 13.23 -4.98
CA LEU A 146 14.18 12.10 -5.76
C LEU A 146 14.81 10.79 -5.27
N LEU A 147 16.12 10.75 -5.03
CA LEU A 147 16.77 9.57 -4.44
C LEU A 147 16.19 9.26 -3.05
N GLY A 148 15.96 10.27 -2.21
CA GLY A 148 15.32 10.10 -0.90
C GLY A 148 13.92 9.50 -1.01
N GLN A 149 13.13 9.88 -2.02
CA GLN A 149 11.80 9.29 -2.29
C GLN A 149 11.92 7.81 -2.70
N VAL A 150 12.89 7.47 -3.55
CA VAL A 150 13.16 6.07 -3.94
C VAL A 150 13.55 5.22 -2.74
N GLN A 151 14.55 5.69 -1.97
CA GLN A 151 15.01 5.01 -0.76
C GLN A 151 13.89 4.85 0.27
N ARG A 152 12.98 5.84 0.37
CA ARG A 152 11.80 5.74 1.22
C ARG A 152 10.86 4.60 0.80
N ALA A 153 10.62 4.42 -0.50
CA ALA A 153 9.79 3.34 -1.03
C ALA A 153 10.45 1.96 -0.86
N GLN A 154 11.79 1.90 -0.88
CA GLN A 154 12.56 0.70 -0.55
C GLN A 154 12.66 0.42 0.97
N GLU A 155 12.05 1.24 1.83
CA GLU A 155 12.19 1.22 3.29
C GLU A 155 13.63 1.45 3.81
N LYS A 156 14.54 1.97 2.98
CA LYS A 156 15.91 2.36 3.34
C LYS A 156 15.90 3.73 4.05
N ASN A 157 15.29 3.78 5.24
CA ASN A 157 14.97 5.03 5.93
C ASN A 157 16.21 5.85 6.36
N GLU A 158 17.29 5.20 6.81
CA GLU A 158 18.53 5.90 7.15
C GLU A 158 19.19 6.52 5.93
N GLU A 159 19.24 5.80 4.81
CA GLU A 159 19.77 6.35 3.57
C GLU A 159 18.91 7.51 3.05
N ALA A 160 17.58 7.39 3.16
CA ALA A 160 16.67 8.47 2.83
C ALA A 160 16.88 9.70 3.72
N LEU A 161 17.18 9.52 5.01
CA LEU A 161 17.54 10.62 5.91
C LEU A 161 18.83 11.30 5.44
N ILE A 162 19.87 10.52 5.10
CA ILE A 162 21.13 11.07 4.58
C ILE A 162 20.88 11.86 3.27
N SER A 163 20.06 11.34 2.37
CA SER A 163 19.67 12.03 1.13
C SER A 163 18.90 13.33 1.42
N ALA A 164 17.98 13.33 2.39
CA ALA A 164 17.22 14.52 2.79
C ALA A 164 18.13 15.58 3.45
N GLU A 165 19.02 15.18 4.34
CA GLU A 165 20.04 16.05 4.94
C GLU A 165 20.97 16.64 3.86
N THR A 166 21.34 15.83 2.85
CA THR A 166 22.17 16.27 1.73
C THR A 166 21.43 17.27 0.85
N ALA A 167 20.17 17.01 0.49
CA ALA A 167 19.33 17.97 -0.22
C ALA A 167 19.22 19.29 0.55
N LEU A 168 18.99 19.21 1.87
CA LEU A 168 18.85 20.39 2.73
C LEU A 168 20.13 21.24 2.78
N LYS A 169 21.32 20.65 2.66
CA LYS A 169 22.58 21.42 2.57
C LYS A 169 22.64 22.35 1.35
N TYR A 170 22.02 21.96 0.23
CA TYR A 170 21.97 22.81 -0.97
C TYR A 170 21.06 24.03 -0.78
N ALA A 171 19.97 23.88 -0.02
CA ALA A 171 19.04 24.97 0.22
C ALA A 171 18.39 24.88 1.62
N PRO A 172 19.12 25.29 2.69
CA PRO A 172 18.70 25.07 4.09
C PRO A 172 17.40 25.77 4.50
N THR A 173 17.01 26.81 3.77
CA THR A 173 15.82 27.62 4.03
C THR A 173 14.61 27.20 3.20
N MET A 174 14.75 26.26 2.25
CA MET A 174 13.60 25.79 1.47
C MET A 174 12.69 24.93 2.35
N ARG A 175 11.48 25.43 2.59
CA ARG A 175 10.46 24.79 3.44
C ARG A 175 10.19 23.34 3.03
N GLY A 176 10.08 23.06 1.72
CA GLY A 176 9.88 21.69 1.22
C GLY A 176 11.00 20.73 1.59
N LEU A 177 12.26 21.18 1.62
CA LEU A 177 13.38 20.34 2.05
C LEU A 177 13.41 20.15 3.57
N GLN A 178 13.03 21.17 4.33
CA GLN A 178 12.87 21.05 5.79
C GLN A 178 11.76 20.04 6.14
N LEU A 179 10.64 20.07 5.41
CA LEU A 179 9.55 19.11 5.56
C LEU A 179 9.98 17.68 5.18
N ASN A 180 10.70 17.51 4.07
CA ASN A 180 11.25 16.22 3.66
C ASN A 180 12.22 15.66 4.71
N HIS A 181 13.08 16.51 5.28
CA HIS A 181 14.00 16.15 6.36
C HIS A 181 13.26 15.72 7.63
N ALA A 182 12.25 16.48 8.08
CA ALA A 182 11.41 16.12 9.22
C ALA A 182 10.69 14.78 8.99
N THR A 183 10.16 14.57 7.79
CA THR A 183 9.51 13.31 7.42
C THR A 183 10.50 12.13 7.43
N ALA A 184 11.73 12.34 6.99
CA ALA A 184 12.78 11.31 7.07
C ALA A 184 13.19 11.03 8.52
N LEU A 185 13.28 12.05 9.38
CA LEU A 185 13.53 11.92 10.82
C LEU A 185 12.46 11.08 11.51
N ASP A 186 11.17 11.32 11.22
CA ASP A 186 10.08 10.50 11.76
C ASP A 186 10.23 9.04 11.36
N ARG A 187 10.58 8.74 10.09
CA ARG A 187 10.71 7.36 9.61
C ARG A 187 11.91 6.59 10.17
N VAL A 188 12.96 7.29 10.62
CA VAL A 188 14.04 6.68 11.39
C VAL A 188 13.80 6.73 12.90
N GLY A 189 12.64 7.25 13.33
CA GLY A 189 12.26 7.23 14.72
C GLY A 189 12.68 8.42 15.57
N ARG A 190 13.25 9.45 14.96
CA ARG A 190 13.68 10.70 15.61
C ARG A 190 12.51 11.68 15.73
N ALA A 191 11.38 11.19 16.25
CA ALA A 191 10.09 11.88 16.25
C ALA A 191 10.11 13.23 16.98
N LYS A 192 10.91 13.36 18.05
CA LYS A 192 11.06 14.64 18.77
C LYS A 192 11.70 15.73 17.91
N GLU A 193 12.71 15.36 17.13
CA GLU A 193 13.42 16.28 16.24
C GLU A 193 12.56 16.67 15.04
N ALA A 194 11.89 15.68 14.43
CA ALA A 194 10.91 15.91 13.38
C ALA A 194 9.80 16.87 13.83
N ARG A 195 9.23 16.65 15.03
CA ARG A 195 8.19 17.51 15.61
C ARG A 195 8.65 18.95 15.80
N GLN A 196 9.89 19.16 16.24
CA GLN A 196 10.42 20.52 16.40
C GLN A 196 10.48 21.24 15.05
N ILE A 197 10.85 20.54 13.97
CA ILE A 197 10.85 21.11 12.63
C ILE A 197 9.41 21.39 12.17
N TYR A 198 8.48 20.44 12.33
CA TYR A 198 7.07 20.68 11.99
C TYR A 198 6.47 21.88 12.73
N ALA A 199 6.70 21.98 14.04
CA ALA A 199 6.23 23.10 14.84
C ALA A 199 6.82 24.43 14.35
N THR A 200 8.11 24.45 14.02
CA THR A 200 8.77 25.65 13.47
C THR A 200 8.23 26.05 12.10
N LEU A 201 7.91 25.07 11.25
CA LEU A 201 7.30 25.32 9.94
C LEU A 201 5.87 25.85 10.10
N ALA A 202 5.08 25.22 10.97
CA ALA A 202 3.67 25.53 11.22
C ALA A 202 3.47 26.87 11.96
N ASP A 203 4.40 27.27 12.84
CA ASP A 203 4.38 28.56 13.54
C ASP A 203 4.41 29.75 12.57
N LYS A 204 5.13 29.59 11.44
CA LYS A 204 5.10 30.58 10.36
C LYS A 204 3.79 30.50 9.57
N GLU A 205 3.48 29.31 9.07
CA GLU A 205 2.29 29.04 8.27
C GLU A 205 2.12 27.54 8.08
N VAL A 206 0.87 27.06 8.10
CA VAL A 206 0.52 25.73 7.61
C VAL A 206 0.16 25.86 6.13
N ASP A 207 1.17 25.75 5.27
CA ASP A 207 1.11 26.06 3.84
C ASP A 207 0.89 24.82 2.94
N SER A 208 0.92 23.61 3.51
CA SER A 208 0.68 22.38 2.78
C SER A 208 -0.13 21.36 3.60
N GLN A 209 -0.90 20.54 2.88
CA GLN A 209 -1.64 19.41 3.46
C GLN A 209 -0.68 18.39 4.10
N GLU A 210 0.51 18.19 3.50
CA GLU A 210 1.53 17.27 4.01
C GLU A 210 2.07 17.72 5.38
N LEU A 211 2.37 19.01 5.55
CA LEU A 211 2.79 19.55 6.85
C LEU A 211 1.68 19.39 7.90
N ALA A 212 0.43 19.77 7.56
CA ALA A 212 -0.70 19.64 8.47
C ALA A 212 -0.87 18.19 8.95
N LEU A 213 -0.85 17.24 8.02
CA LEU A 213 -1.02 15.82 8.30
C LEU A 213 0.11 15.24 9.14
N ASN A 214 1.37 15.48 8.74
CA ASN A 214 2.53 14.91 9.44
C ASN A 214 2.66 15.51 10.85
N TYR A 215 2.39 16.81 11.00
CA TYR A 215 2.43 17.45 12.31
C TYR A 215 1.30 16.96 13.21
N ALA A 216 0.07 16.85 12.71
CA ALA A 216 -1.05 16.31 13.47
C ALA A 216 -0.80 14.87 13.92
N ARG A 217 -0.24 14.01 13.05
CA ARG A 217 0.16 12.65 13.42
C ARG A 217 1.22 12.65 14.54
N SER A 218 2.23 13.52 14.43
CA SER A 218 3.28 13.64 15.45
C SER A 218 2.74 14.14 16.81
N LEU A 219 1.76 15.05 16.81
CA LEU A 219 1.04 15.51 18.00
C LEU A 219 0.17 14.41 18.60
N PHE A 220 -0.57 13.68 17.77
CA PHE A 220 -1.43 12.58 18.20
C PHE A 220 -0.61 11.47 18.88
N ALA A 221 0.55 11.13 18.30
CA ALA A 221 1.49 10.17 18.88
C ALA A 221 2.12 10.65 20.21
N ASP A 222 2.15 11.96 20.46
CA ASP A 222 2.59 12.58 21.72
C ASP A 222 1.47 12.66 22.77
N ASP A 223 0.33 12.01 22.54
CA ASP A 223 -0.91 12.10 23.32
C ASP A 223 -1.55 13.52 23.33
N LYS A 224 -1.08 14.42 22.47
CA LYS A 224 -1.67 15.75 22.24
C LYS A 224 -2.84 15.69 21.26
N LYS A 225 -3.79 14.80 21.52
CA LYS A 225 -4.87 14.43 20.58
C LYS A 225 -5.75 15.61 20.18
N LYS A 226 -6.12 16.46 21.13
CA LYS A 226 -6.94 17.65 20.86
C LYS A 226 -6.23 18.68 19.98
N GLU A 227 -4.92 18.89 20.19
CA GLU A 227 -4.12 19.79 19.35
C GLU A 227 -3.99 19.24 17.92
N ALA A 228 -3.82 17.92 17.78
CA ALA A 228 -3.79 17.26 16.48
C ALA A 228 -5.10 17.43 15.70
N GLU A 229 -6.25 17.21 16.35
CA GLU A 229 -7.57 17.39 15.75
C GLU A 229 -7.78 18.85 15.32
N ALA A 230 -7.53 19.82 16.21
CA ALA A 230 -7.69 21.24 15.91
C ALA A 230 -6.80 21.71 14.75
N LEU A 231 -5.59 21.16 14.62
CA LEU A 231 -4.70 21.45 13.50
C LEU A 231 -5.29 20.95 12.17
N LEU A 232 -5.82 19.73 12.14
CA LEU A 232 -6.47 19.19 10.93
C LEU A 232 -7.76 19.93 10.60
N GLU A 233 -8.56 20.31 11.60
CA GLU A 233 -9.77 21.11 11.42
C GLU A 233 -9.45 22.46 10.76
N SER A 234 -8.42 23.15 11.25
CA SER A 234 -7.92 24.40 10.65
C SER A 234 -7.42 24.18 9.22
N ALA A 235 -6.64 23.12 8.97
CA ALA A 235 -6.15 22.81 7.64
C ALA A 235 -7.27 22.45 6.65
N ILE A 236 -8.33 21.76 7.11
CA ILE A 236 -9.52 21.46 6.30
C ILE A 236 -10.29 22.74 5.96
N ALA A 237 -10.34 23.73 6.86
CA ALA A 237 -10.95 25.02 6.52
C ALA A 237 -10.24 25.71 5.34
N THR A 238 -8.92 25.53 5.21
CA THR A 238 -8.12 26.03 4.07
C THR A 238 -8.25 25.14 2.82
N TRP A 239 -8.24 23.81 2.99
CA TRP A 239 -8.36 22.83 1.91
C TRP A 239 -9.59 21.91 2.09
N PRO A 240 -10.80 22.43 1.91
CA PRO A 240 -12.03 21.70 2.26
C PRO A 240 -12.30 20.46 1.40
N ALA A 241 -11.76 20.39 0.19
CA ALA A 241 -11.86 19.22 -0.69
C ALA A 241 -10.74 18.18 -0.45
N SER A 242 -9.91 18.36 0.57
CA SER A 242 -8.74 17.50 0.80
C SER A 242 -9.10 16.20 1.50
N VAL A 243 -9.29 15.13 0.73
CA VAL A 243 -9.46 13.77 1.26
C VAL A 243 -8.28 13.30 2.11
N THR A 244 -7.07 13.84 1.89
CA THR A 244 -5.85 13.49 2.63
C THR A 244 -5.89 13.96 4.09
N LEU A 245 -6.76 14.92 4.42
CA LEU A 245 -6.92 15.44 5.78
C LEU A 245 -8.15 14.86 6.48
N HIS A 246 -9.26 14.70 5.76
CA HIS A 246 -10.53 14.22 6.33
C HIS A 246 -10.44 12.78 6.87
N GLY A 247 -9.85 11.85 6.13
CA GLY A 247 -9.72 10.45 6.56
C GLY A 247 -8.94 10.32 7.87
N PRO A 248 -7.71 10.86 7.96
CA PRO A 248 -6.94 10.88 9.21
C PRO A 248 -7.64 11.55 10.37
N LEU A 249 -8.35 12.67 10.16
CA LEU A 249 -9.11 13.32 11.22
C LEU A 249 -10.25 12.44 11.74
N ALA A 250 -11.02 11.83 10.84
CA ALA A 250 -12.08 10.90 11.22
C ALA A 250 -11.50 9.74 12.04
N ARG A 251 -10.37 9.17 11.59
CA ARG A 251 -9.69 8.11 12.31
C ARG A 251 -9.20 8.53 13.71
N MET A 252 -8.63 9.73 13.86
CA MET A 252 -8.23 10.26 15.16
C MET A 252 -9.44 10.40 16.11
N ARG A 253 -10.58 10.87 15.60
CA ARG A 253 -11.83 11.00 16.36
C ARG A 253 -12.43 9.65 16.74
N GLU A 254 -12.39 8.66 15.85
CA GLU A 254 -12.80 7.28 16.14
C GLU A 254 -11.97 6.67 17.27
N LEU A 255 -10.65 6.80 17.20
CA LEU A 255 -9.74 6.32 18.25
C LEU A 255 -9.96 7.00 19.60
N ARG A 256 -10.57 8.19 19.61
CA ARG A 256 -11.03 8.90 20.82
C ARG A 256 -12.42 8.45 21.30
N GLY A 257 -13.13 7.64 20.52
CA GLY A 257 -14.49 7.18 20.83
C GLY A 257 -15.59 8.15 20.40
N ALA A 258 -15.38 8.95 19.35
CA ALA A 258 -16.41 9.87 18.84
C ALA A 258 -17.59 9.17 18.14
N GLY A 259 -17.49 7.86 17.83
CA GLY A 259 -18.51 7.12 17.08
C GLY A 259 -18.82 7.80 15.74
N GLU A 260 -20.11 7.89 15.38
CA GLU A 260 -20.54 8.47 14.11
C GLU A 260 -20.10 9.94 13.92
N ALA A 261 -19.87 10.67 15.02
CA ALA A 261 -19.41 12.06 14.98
C ALA A 261 -17.99 12.22 14.39
N ALA A 262 -17.26 11.12 14.26
CA ALA A 262 -15.94 11.10 13.63
C ALA A 262 -15.96 11.68 12.20
N THR A 263 -17.09 11.55 11.49
CA THR A 263 -17.22 11.93 10.08
C THR A 263 -17.98 13.23 9.83
N GLU A 264 -18.37 13.97 10.88
CA GLU A 264 -19.18 15.20 10.76
C GLU A 264 -18.59 16.24 9.79
N LEU A 265 -17.27 16.44 9.81
CA LEU A 265 -16.63 17.44 8.94
C LEU A 265 -16.64 17.03 7.48
N ILE A 266 -16.35 15.76 7.17
CA ILE A 266 -16.40 15.31 5.78
C ILE A 266 -17.83 15.31 5.25
N GLU A 267 -18.83 15.02 6.10
CA GLU A 267 -20.25 15.10 5.78
C GLU A 267 -20.71 16.54 5.51
N ALA A 268 -20.23 17.52 6.30
CA ALA A 268 -20.50 18.93 6.06
C ALA A 268 -19.91 19.42 4.72
N GLU A 269 -18.70 18.98 4.36
CA GLU A 269 -18.10 19.32 3.07
C GLU A 269 -18.80 18.62 1.89
N ILE A 270 -19.28 17.40 2.09
CA ILE A 270 -20.15 16.66 1.16
C ILE A 270 -21.46 17.43 0.90
N ALA A 271 -22.08 18.02 1.92
CA ALA A 271 -23.30 18.81 1.76
C ALA A 271 -23.05 20.09 0.94
N ARG A 272 -21.88 20.71 1.10
CA ARG A 272 -21.44 21.89 0.30
C ARG A 272 -21.02 21.50 -1.12
N ARG A 273 -20.53 20.28 -1.32
CA ARG A 273 -20.06 19.73 -2.60
C ARG A 273 -20.73 18.40 -2.92
N PRO A 274 -22.04 18.39 -3.24
CA PRO A 274 -22.80 17.15 -3.39
C PRO A 274 -22.35 16.27 -4.56
N LYS A 275 -21.56 16.79 -5.50
CA LYS A 275 -21.02 16.05 -6.65
C LYS A 275 -19.58 15.56 -6.46
N ASP A 276 -18.95 15.84 -5.32
CA ASP A 276 -17.58 15.41 -5.05
C ASP A 276 -17.57 13.93 -4.64
N ILE A 277 -17.18 13.08 -5.59
CA ILE A 277 -17.10 11.63 -5.41
C ILE A 277 -15.93 11.25 -4.50
N SER A 278 -14.83 11.99 -4.55
CA SER A 278 -13.63 11.70 -3.75
C SER A 278 -13.92 11.89 -2.27
N LEU A 279 -14.62 12.97 -1.88
CA LEU A 279 -15.07 13.16 -0.50
C LEU A 279 -16.06 12.07 -0.07
N ARG A 280 -16.99 11.64 -0.94
CA ARG A 280 -17.93 10.55 -0.60
C ARG A 280 -17.22 9.22 -0.36
N LEU A 281 -16.27 8.87 -1.21
CA LEU A 281 -15.48 7.66 -1.05
C LEU A 281 -14.66 7.71 0.25
N ALA A 282 -14.03 8.85 0.56
CA ALA A 282 -13.29 9.02 1.81
C ALA A 282 -14.19 8.95 3.05
N ALA A 283 -15.41 9.50 2.99
CA ALA A 283 -16.39 9.41 4.08
C ALA A 283 -16.87 7.96 4.27
N ALA A 284 -17.13 7.26 3.17
CA ALA A 284 -17.53 5.86 3.22
C ALA A 284 -16.43 4.94 3.78
N ASP A 285 -15.16 5.16 3.39
CA ASP A 285 -14.02 4.42 3.95
C ASP A 285 -13.87 4.68 5.46
N ALA A 286 -13.96 5.95 5.90
CA ALA A 286 -13.95 6.29 7.32
C ALA A 286 -15.10 5.60 8.07
N LEU A 287 -16.34 5.73 7.60
CA LEU A 287 -17.51 5.08 8.20
C LEU A 287 -17.39 3.55 8.23
N HIS A 288 -16.82 2.94 7.20
CA HIS A 288 -16.59 1.50 7.16
C HIS A 288 -15.57 1.08 8.22
N ARG A 289 -14.47 1.82 8.39
CA ARG A 289 -13.44 1.56 9.43
C ARG A 289 -13.95 1.78 10.86
N GLY A 290 -14.93 2.66 11.04
CA GLY A 290 -15.63 2.90 12.29
C GLY A 290 -16.81 1.94 12.54
N ASP A 291 -16.93 0.85 11.78
CA ASP A 291 -18.01 -0.14 11.88
C ASP A 291 -19.43 0.43 11.63
N HIS A 292 -19.54 1.60 11.00
CA HIS A 292 -20.79 2.28 10.65
C HIS A 292 -21.28 1.88 9.24
N HIS A 293 -21.33 0.57 8.97
CA HIS A 293 -21.54 0.01 7.61
C HIS A 293 -22.84 0.48 6.94
N GLN A 294 -23.95 0.61 7.69
CA GLN A 294 -25.22 1.07 7.13
C GLN A 294 -25.15 2.55 6.67
N LYS A 295 -24.41 3.40 7.39
CA LYS A 295 -24.20 4.79 7.01
C LYS A 295 -23.24 4.87 5.82
N ALA A 296 -22.18 4.07 5.82
CA ALA A 296 -21.26 3.94 4.69
C ALA A 296 -21.99 3.55 3.40
N LEU A 297 -22.88 2.55 3.46
CA LEU A 297 -23.66 2.11 2.29
C LEU A 297 -24.54 3.23 1.73
N ARG A 298 -25.19 4.04 2.57
CA ARG A 298 -26.00 5.18 2.11
C ARG A 298 -25.16 6.21 1.34
N VAL A 299 -23.97 6.54 1.86
CA VAL A 299 -23.03 7.46 1.19
C VAL A 299 -22.57 6.90 -0.15
N LEU A 300 -22.28 5.59 -0.21
CA LEU A 300 -21.87 4.89 -1.42
C LEU A 300 -22.99 4.81 -2.47
N ASP A 301 -24.23 4.55 -2.05
CA ASP A 301 -25.39 4.53 -2.95
C ASP A 301 -25.61 5.90 -3.63
N GLU A 302 -25.44 7.00 -2.89
CA GLU A 302 -25.47 8.35 -3.46
C GLU A 302 -24.32 8.59 -4.43
N ALA A 303 -23.11 8.16 -4.09
CA ALA A 303 -21.93 8.30 -4.95
C ALA A 303 -22.08 7.49 -6.25
N LEU A 304 -22.62 6.28 -6.17
CA LEU A 304 -22.85 5.40 -7.32
C LEU A 304 -23.93 5.96 -8.27
N ARG A 305 -24.91 6.74 -7.79
CA ARG A 305 -25.82 7.46 -8.70
C ARG A 305 -25.11 8.53 -9.53
N LEU A 306 -24.00 9.09 -9.03
CA LEU A 306 -23.20 10.09 -9.73
C LEU A 306 -22.18 9.46 -10.69
N ALA A 307 -21.59 8.33 -10.29
CA ALA A 307 -20.64 7.57 -11.09
C ALA A 307 -20.89 6.04 -11.00
N PRO A 308 -21.85 5.51 -11.77
CA PRO A 308 -22.31 4.12 -11.65
C PRO A 308 -21.23 3.06 -11.96
N ASP A 309 -20.31 3.37 -12.87
CA ASP A 309 -19.24 2.46 -13.31
C ASP A 309 -17.87 2.84 -12.71
N SER A 310 -17.84 3.48 -11.53
CA SER A 310 -16.58 3.79 -10.83
C SER A 310 -16.06 2.54 -10.09
N PRO A 311 -14.91 1.93 -10.50
CA PRO A 311 -14.40 0.73 -9.83
C PRO A 311 -14.13 0.91 -8.32
N PRO A 312 -13.57 2.04 -7.84
CA PRO A 312 -13.41 2.28 -6.40
C PRO A 312 -14.73 2.28 -5.62
N LEU A 313 -15.79 2.93 -6.15
CA LEU A 313 -17.10 2.98 -5.49
C LEU A 313 -17.78 1.61 -5.46
N LEU A 314 -17.76 0.90 -6.59
CA LEU A 314 -18.33 -0.45 -6.71
C LEU A 314 -17.61 -1.42 -5.76
N THR A 315 -16.29 -1.31 -5.64
CA THR A 315 -15.49 -2.13 -4.71
C THR A 315 -15.86 -1.83 -3.26
N ALA A 316 -15.86 -0.55 -2.86
CA ALA A 316 -16.21 -0.15 -1.50
C ALA A 316 -17.64 -0.58 -1.13
N ALA A 317 -18.62 -0.39 -2.01
CA ALA A 317 -19.99 -0.82 -1.79
C ALA A 317 -20.12 -2.35 -1.73
N GLY A 318 -19.38 -3.07 -2.58
CA GLY A 318 -19.33 -4.53 -2.57
C GLY A 318 -18.83 -5.08 -1.23
N ILE A 319 -17.75 -4.51 -0.69
CA ILE A 319 -17.19 -4.88 0.62
C ILE A 319 -18.16 -4.54 1.75
N VAL A 320 -18.73 -3.32 1.76
CA VAL A 320 -19.69 -2.91 2.81
C VAL A 320 -20.95 -3.76 2.79
N LEU A 321 -21.46 -4.16 1.61
CA LEU A 321 -22.58 -5.09 1.49
C LEU A 321 -22.23 -6.48 2.02
N ASP A 322 -21.01 -6.93 1.79
CA ASP A 322 -20.51 -8.20 2.33
C ASP A 322 -20.49 -8.20 3.87
N GLU A 323 -20.01 -7.12 4.49
CA GLU A 323 -20.02 -6.94 5.96
C GLU A 323 -21.44 -6.77 6.54
N LEU A 324 -22.39 -6.25 5.77
CA LEU A 324 -23.81 -6.19 6.14
C LEU A 324 -24.56 -7.52 5.92
N GLU A 325 -23.84 -8.64 5.82
CA GLU A 325 -24.39 -9.99 5.56
C GLU A 325 -25.21 -10.07 4.27
N ARG A 326 -24.88 -9.25 3.27
CA ARG A 326 -25.50 -9.23 1.93
C ARG A 326 -24.50 -9.56 0.82
N PRO A 327 -23.74 -10.67 0.91
CA PRO A 327 -22.67 -11.01 -0.03
C PRO A 327 -23.16 -11.14 -1.48
N ARG A 328 -24.40 -11.60 -1.69
CA ARG A 328 -24.98 -11.73 -3.04
C ARG A 328 -25.26 -10.39 -3.73
N ASP A 329 -25.56 -9.35 -2.97
CA ASP A 329 -25.71 -8.00 -3.53
C ASP A 329 -24.35 -7.39 -3.81
N GLY A 330 -23.39 -7.55 -2.88
CA GLY A 330 -22.01 -7.10 -3.09
C GLY A 330 -21.36 -7.75 -4.30
N LEU A 331 -21.63 -9.04 -4.53
CA LEU A 331 -21.13 -9.80 -5.68
C LEU A 331 -21.52 -9.18 -7.03
N LYS A 332 -22.72 -8.60 -7.16
CA LYS A 332 -23.15 -7.93 -8.40
C LYS A 332 -22.22 -6.77 -8.74
N LEU A 333 -21.83 -5.99 -7.74
CA LEU A 333 -20.93 -4.85 -7.90
C LEU A 333 -19.51 -5.31 -8.18
N LEU A 334 -19.01 -6.32 -7.47
CA LEU A 334 -17.65 -6.83 -7.64
C LEU A 334 -17.44 -7.55 -8.99
N ARG A 335 -18.48 -8.22 -9.53
CA ARG A 335 -18.44 -8.74 -10.91
C ARG A 335 -18.29 -7.60 -11.92
N ARG A 336 -19.04 -6.50 -11.74
CA ARG A 336 -18.89 -5.31 -12.57
C ARG A 336 -17.48 -4.71 -12.50
N VAL A 337 -16.86 -4.70 -11.32
CA VAL A 337 -15.45 -4.28 -11.16
C VAL A 337 -14.52 -5.18 -11.96
N ALA A 338 -14.68 -6.51 -11.88
CA ALA A 338 -13.86 -7.46 -12.61
C ALA A 338 -14.02 -7.37 -14.14
N GLU A 339 -15.19 -6.94 -14.64
CA GLU A 339 -15.39 -6.61 -16.06
C GLU A 339 -14.66 -5.33 -16.48
N LEU A 340 -14.68 -4.30 -15.62
CA LEU A 340 -14.08 -2.99 -15.90
C LEU A 340 -12.55 -3.03 -15.80
N ASP A 341 -12.01 -3.83 -14.88
CA ASP A 341 -10.57 -4.02 -14.69
C ASP A 341 -10.21 -5.51 -14.44
N PRO A 342 -10.16 -6.33 -15.51
CA PRO A 342 -9.92 -7.77 -15.39
C PRO A 342 -8.55 -8.15 -14.81
N LYS A 343 -7.58 -7.23 -14.83
CA LYS A 343 -6.19 -7.46 -14.39
C LYS A 343 -5.94 -7.01 -12.96
N SER A 344 -6.90 -6.33 -12.31
CA SER A 344 -6.75 -5.88 -10.93
C SER A 344 -6.77 -7.05 -9.96
N LYS A 345 -5.60 -7.34 -9.37
CA LYS A 345 -5.47 -8.33 -8.29
C LYS A 345 -6.40 -8.01 -7.12
N SER A 346 -6.54 -6.74 -6.73
CA SER A 346 -7.44 -6.33 -5.64
C SER A 346 -8.90 -6.64 -5.95
N ALA A 347 -9.34 -6.38 -7.19
CA ALA A 347 -10.70 -6.70 -7.63
C ALA A 347 -10.95 -8.22 -7.60
N GLN A 348 -10.01 -9.01 -8.14
CA GLN A 348 -10.07 -10.47 -8.15
C GLN A 348 -10.17 -11.03 -6.72
N ARG A 349 -9.36 -10.54 -5.78
CA ARG A 349 -9.39 -10.98 -4.38
C ARG A 349 -10.73 -10.71 -3.69
N ASN A 350 -11.24 -9.48 -3.83
CA ASN A 350 -12.55 -9.13 -3.28
C ASN A 350 -13.67 -9.99 -3.89
N LEU A 351 -13.62 -10.24 -5.20
CA LEU A 351 -14.57 -11.11 -5.88
C LEU A 351 -14.53 -12.55 -5.34
N LEU A 352 -13.35 -13.17 -5.25
CA LEU A 352 -13.18 -14.54 -4.78
C LEU A 352 -13.67 -14.73 -3.34
N SER A 353 -13.27 -13.84 -2.43
CA SER A 353 -13.71 -13.89 -1.03
C SER A 353 -15.24 -13.75 -0.91
N THR A 354 -15.83 -12.85 -1.69
CA THR A 354 -17.29 -12.62 -1.68
C THR A 354 -18.06 -13.76 -2.34
N LEU A 355 -17.53 -14.40 -3.40
CA LEU A 355 -18.13 -15.59 -4.03
C LEU A 355 -18.27 -16.73 -3.03
N ILE A 356 -17.20 -17.03 -2.29
CA ILE A 356 -17.21 -18.08 -1.27
C ILE A 356 -18.24 -17.75 -0.18
N ARG A 357 -18.27 -16.50 0.31
CA ARG A 357 -19.27 -16.04 1.29
C ARG A 357 -20.71 -16.05 0.77
N ALA A 358 -20.91 -15.79 -0.52
CA ALA A 358 -22.22 -15.84 -1.17
C ALA A 358 -22.74 -17.28 -1.38
N GLY A 359 -21.95 -18.30 -1.02
CA GLY A 359 -22.25 -19.70 -1.24
C GLY A 359 -22.07 -20.13 -2.70
N MET A 360 -21.09 -19.55 -3.40
CA MET A 360 -20.74 -19.87 -4.79
C MET A 360 -19.26 -20.32 -4.91
N PRO A 361 -18.78 -21.28 -4.09
CA PRO A 361 -17.38 -21.70 -4.08
C PRO A 361 -16.93 -22.38 -5.38
N GLU A 362 -17.81 -23.01 -6.16
CA GLU A 362 -17.46 -23.64 -7.43
C GLU A 362 -17.04 -22.62 -8.49
N GLU A 363 -17.73 -21.48 -8.55
CA GLU A 363 -17.35 -20.36 -9.42
C GLU A 363 -16.01 -19.76 -8.98
N ALA A 364 -15.81 -19.61 -7.67
CA ALA A 364 -14.52 -19.18 -7.12
C ALA A 364 -13.38 -20.14 -7.53
N LEU A 365 -13.58 -21.45 -7.41
CA LEU A 365 -12.60 -22.46 -7.85
C LEU A 365 -12.29 -22.38 -9.34
N SER A 366 -13.29 -22.13 -10.19
CA SER A 366 -13.07 -21.96 -11.63
C SER A 366 -12.14 -20.79 -11.92
N ILE A 367 -12.37 -19.65 -11.26
CA ILE A 367 -11.54 -18.44 -11.42
C ILE A 367 -10.13 -18.69 -10.86
N ILE A 368 -10.03 -19.28 -9.66
CA ILE A 368 -8.76 -19.59 -9.00
C ILE A 368 -7.88 -20.50 -9.87
N ARG A 369 -8.46 -21.51 -10.54
CA ARG A 369 -7.71 -22.40 -11.44
C ARG A 369 -7.03 -21.61 -12.55
N THR A 370 -7.74 -20.72 -13.23
CA THR A 370 -7.16 -19.86 -14.28
C THR A 370 -6.09 -18.93 -13.72
N LEU A 371 -6.33 -18.26 -12.59
CA LEU A 371 -5.35 -17.34 -12.00
C LEU A 371 -4.07 -18.05 -11.54
N ARG A 372 -4.19 -19.29 -11.06
CA ARG A 372 -3.04 -20.10 -10.64
C ARG A 372 -2.26 -20.73 -11.79
N GLU A 373 -2.78 -20.72 -13.02
CA GLU A 373 -1.97 -21.04 -14.21
C GLU A 373 -0.91 -19.95 -14.44
N ASP A 374 -1.26 -18.68 -14.19
CA ASP A 374 -0.37 -17.53 -14.33
C ASP A 374 0.57 -17.36 -13.12
N ASP A 375 0.03 -17.43 -11.89
CA ASP A 375 0.79 -17.30 -10.65
C ASP A 375 0.45 -18.45 -9.68
N PRO A 376 1.07 -19.62 -9.86
CA PRO A 376 0.71 -20.80 -9.08
C PRO A 376 0.99 -20.62 -7.59
N ASP A 377 1.99 -19.81 -7.23
CA ASP A 377 2.52 -19.62 -5.88
C ASP A 377 1.87 -18.46 -5.10
N GLU A 378 0.89 -17.75 -5.68
CA GLU A 378 0.18 -16.68 -4.95
C GLU A 378 -0.53 -17.25 -3.72
N GLN A 379 -0.08 -16.86 -2.53
CA GLN A 379 -0.55 -17.44 -1.27
C GLN A 379 -2.04 -17.17 -1.01
N TYR A 380 -2.55 -16.00 -1.41
CA TYR A 380 -3.96 -15.66 -1.24
C TYR A 380 -4.89 -16.56 -2.08
N LEU A 381 -4.49 -16.91 -3.30
CA LEU A 381 -5.27 -17.81 -4.15
C LEU A 381 -5.33 -19.22 -3.56
N ILE A 382 -4.20 -19.71 -3.02
CA ILE A 382 -4.15 -21.01 -2.32
C ILE A 382 -5.05 -20.98 -1.08
N ALA A 383 -5.06 -19.88 -0.32
CA ALA A 383 -5.92 -19.71 0.85
C ALA A 383 -7.41 -19.70 0.48
N CYS A 384 -7.79 -19.06 -0.64
CA CYS A 384 -9.16 -19.08 -1.15
C CYS A 384 -9.55 -20.45 -1.70
N GLU A 385 -8.62 -21.15 -2.35
CA GLU A 385 -8.85 -22.51 -2.86
C GLU A 385 -9.12 -23.49 -1.71
N ALA A 386 -8.27 -23.46 -0.68
CA ALA A 386 -8.45 -24.26 0.53
C ALA A 386 -9.82 -23.96 1.18
N LEU A 387 -10.18 -22.69 1.28
CA LEU A 387 -11.48 -22.29 1.83
C LEU A 387 -12.66 -22.79 0.97
N ALA A 388 -12.56 -22.69 -0.36
CA ALA A 388 -13.60 -23.19 -1.26
C ALA A 388 -13.75 -24.72 -1.19
N TYR A 389 -12.64 -25.47 -1.16
CA TYR A 389 -12.68 -26.91 -0.92
C TYR A 389 -13.30 -27.25 0.44
N ARG A 390 -12.98 -26.48 1.49
CA ARG A 390 -13.56 -26.67 2.82
C ARG A 390 -15.07 -26.51 2.81
N VAL A 391 -15.57 -25.45 2.18
CA VAL A 391 -17.03 -25.19 2.07
C VAL A 391 -17.74 -26.29 1.29
N LEU A 392 -17.09 -26.83 0.25
CA LEU A 392 -17.64 -27.92 -0.57
C LEU A 392 -17.50 -29.32 0.06
N GLY A 393 -16.67 -29.48 1.09
CA GLY A 393 -16.33 -30.79 1.64
C GLY A 393 -15.43 -31.61 0.70
N GLU A 394 -14.65 -30.95 -0.16
CA GLU A 394 -13.79 -31.61 -1.14
C GLU A 394 -12.50 -32.15 -0.48
N PRO A 395 -12.01 -33.35 -0.87
CA PRO A 395 -10.80 -33.95 -0.32
C PRO A 395 -9.54 -33.08 -0.45
N GLY A 396 -9.52 -32.19 -1.46
CA GLY A 396 -8.41 -31.25 -1.69
C GLY A 396 -8.13 -30.33 -0.51
N TYR A 397 -9.11 -30.10 0.38
CA TYR A 397 -8.89 -29.31 1.59
C TYR A 397 -7.84 -29.96 2.50
N ALA A 398 -7.92 -31.28 2.73
CA ALA A 398 -6.98 -31.98 3.59
C ALA A 398 -5.56 -32.02 3.02
N THR A 399 -5.42 -31.95 1.69
CA THR A 399 -4.11 -31.82 1.03
C THR A 399 -3.49 -30.45 1.25
N LEU A 400 -4.29 -29.38 1.17
CA LEU A 400 -3.81 -28.00 1.37
C LEU A 400 -3.66 -27.65 2.86
N CYS A 401 -4.49 -28.18 3.74
CA CYS A 401 -4.56 -27.78 5.15
C CYS A 401 -4.45 -28.98 6.10
N ASP A 402 -3.26 -29.57 6.17
CA ASP A 402 -2.90 -30.52 7.24
C ASP A 402 -2.19 -29.76 8.38
N TYR A 403 -2.97 -29.25 9.33
CA TYR A 403 -2.44 -28.44 10.42
C TYR A 403 -1.47 -29.20 11.34
N ASP A 404 -1.66 -30.50 11.55
CA ASP A 404 -0.79 -31.29 12.43
C ASP A 404 0.57 -31.57 11.78
N ARG A 405 0.61 -31.74 10.44
CA ARG A 405 1.86 -31.90 9.69
C ARG A 405 2.60 -30.59 9.45
N MET A 406 1.85 -29.54 9.11
CA MET A 406 2.40 -28.29 8.57
C MET A 406 2.63 -27.20 9.63
N ILE A 407 1.96 -27.22 10.78
CA ILE A 407 2.25 -26.27 11.86
C ILE A 407 3.25 -26.91 12.83
N ARG A 408 4.37 -26.22 13.06
CA ARG A 408 5.42 -26.70 13.96
C ARG A 408 5.82 -25.67 14.97
N THR A 409 6.13 -26.14 16.16
CA THR A 409 6.48 -25.33 17.31
C THR A 409 7.90 -25.67 17.75
N TYR A 410 8.70 -24.64 18.03
CA TYR A 410 10.12 -24.73 18.35
C TYR A 410 10.42 -23.91 19.61
N GLU A 411 11.10 -24.50 20.58
CA GLU A 411 11.72 -23.74 21.66
C GLU A 411 13.03 -23.15 21.14
N ILE A 412 13.18 -21.84 21.22
CA ILE A 412 14.37 -21.15 20.71
C ILE A 412 15.39 -21.02 21.84
N PRO A 413 16.61 -21.56 21.67
CA PRO A 413 17.63 -21.45 22.70
C PRO A 413 18.12 -20.02 22.85
N ALA A 414 18.66 -19.70 24.02
CA ALA A 414 19.29 -18.40 24.27
C ALA A 414 20.44 -18.17 23.27
N PRO A 415 20.46 -17.03 22.55
CA PRO A 415 21.56 -16.71 21.65
C PRO A 415 22.85 -16.40 22.41
N ARG A 416 23.99 -16.50 21.72
CA ARG A 416 25.31 -16.20 22.28
C ARG A 416 25.31 -14.80 22.90
N GLY A 417 25.77 -14.69 24.14
CA GLY A 417 25.76 -13.45 24.92
C GLY A 417 24.65 -13.37 25.97
N PHE A 418 23.69 -14.31 25.96
CA PHE A 418 22.65 -14.42 26.97
C PHE A 418 22.77 -15.74 27.74
N PHE A 419 22.51 -15.68 29.06
CA PHE A 419 22.59 -16.86 29.93
C PHE A 419 21.34 -17.74 29.83
N THR A 420 20.16 -17.12 29.74
CA THR A 420 18.88 -17.81 29.55
C THR A 420 18.02 -17.16 28.46
N VAL A 421 17.01 -17.90 27.98
CA VAL A 421 16.05 -17.40 26.99
C VAL A 421 15.19 -16.27 27.58
N GLU A 422 14.93 -16.29 28.90
CA GLU A 422 14.21 -15.23 29.61
C GLU A 422 15.01 -13.93 29.62
N ASN A 423 16.33 -13.99 29.88
CA ASN A 423 17.18 -12.80 29.80
C ASN A 423 17.22 -12.21 28.39
N PHE A 424 17.32 -13.07 27.37
CA PHE A 424 17.26 -12.65 25.99
C PHE A 424 15.91 -12.02 25.63
N ASN A 425 14.81 -12.66 26.00
CA ASN A 425 13.46 -12.19 25.74
C ASN A 425 13.17 -10.86 26.45
N ALA A 426 13.67 -10.63 27.66
CA ALA A 426 13.56 -9.34 28.33
C ALA A 426 14.28 -8.24 27.53
N ALA A 427 15.52 -8.48 27.10
CA ALA A 427 16.29 -7.52 26.32
C ALA A 427 15.69 -7.24 24.92
N LEU A 428 15.18 -8.29 24.26
CA LEU A 428 14.47 -8.17 23.00
C LEU A 428 13.12 -7.44 23.20
N ALA A 429 12.38 -7.72 24.26
CA ALA A 429 11.12 -7.05 24.55
C ALA A 429 11.30 -5.53 24.71
N ASP A 430 12.36 -5.10 25.41
CA ASP A 430 12.65 -3.67 25.59
C ASP A 430 12.98 -2.98 24.27
N VAL A 431 13.74 -3.65 23.39
CA VAL A 431 14.00 -3.18 22.03
C VAL A 431 12.69 -3.05 21.26
N LEU A 432 11.87 -4.09 21.21
CA LEU A 432 10.64 -4.10 20.42
C LEU A 432 9.64 -3.07 20.95
N ARG A 433 9.48 -2.92 22.28
CA ARG A 433 8.62 -1.86 22.86
C ARG A 433 9.08 -0.47 22.46
N ARG A 434 10.39 -0.21 22.35
CA ARG A 434 10.90 1.04 21.77
C ARG A 434 10.49 1.16 20.30
N GLN A 435 10.66 0.11 19.50
CA GLN A 435 10.23 0.12 18.09
C GLN A 435 8.73 0.40 17.93
N HIS A 436 7.88 -0.08 18.83
CA HIS A 436 6.43 0.22 18.82
C HIS A 436 6.10 1.68 19.19
N ARG A 437 6.98 2.40 19.89
CA ARG A 437 6.81 3.85 20.16
C ARG A 437 7.33 4.71 19.02
N ILE A 438 8.43 4.24 18.43
CA ILE A 438 9.26 4.95 17.45
C ILE A 438 8.68 4.80 16.03
N ASN A 439 8.23 3.59 15.70
CA ASN A 439 7.62 3.22 14.42
C ASN A 439 6.13 2.89 14.59
N ALA A 440 5.48 3.60 15.52
CA ALA A 440 4.07 3.43 15.83
C ALA A 440 3.21 3.69 14.59
N HIS A 441 2.21 2.82 14.42
CA HIS A 441 1.28 2.68 13.29
C HIS A 441 1.08 3.88 12.35
N PRO A 442 1.06 3.66 11.01
CA PRO A 442 0.15 4.42 10.16
C PRO A 442 -1.27 4.25 10.73
N LEU A 443 -2.04 5.32 10.84
CA LEU A 443 -3.43 5.33 11.36
C LEU A 443 -4.36 4.26 10.74
N ASP A 444 -3.93 3.67 9.62
CA ASP A 444 -4.69 2.84 8.69
C ASP A 444 -4.46 1.32 8.83
N GLN A 445 -3.56 0.85 9.71
CA GLN A 445 -3.35 -0.60 9.94
C GLN A 445 -4.37 -1.18 10.95
N HIS A 446 -5.00 -2.30 10.58
CA HIS A 446 -6.06 -2.97 11.34
C HIS A 446 -5.51 -3.91 12.43
N ILE A 447 -5.02 -3.35 13.53
CA ILE A 447 -4.81 -4.09 14.79
C ILE A 447 -5.73 -3.49 15.85
N HIS A 448 -6.56 -4.33 16.48
CA HIS A 448 -7.47 -3.88 17.52
C HIS A 448 -6.72 -3.85 18.85
N HIS A 449 -6.80 -2.72 19.56
CA HIS A 449 -6.16 -2.49 20.87
C HIS A 449 -4.69 -2.94 20.93
N GLY A 450 -3.92 -2.63 19.89
CA GLY A 450 -2.50 -2.99 19.77
C GLY A 450 -1.75 -2.17 18.74
N SER A 451 -0.53 -2.60 18.44
CA SER A 451 0.35 -1.98 17.45
C SER A 451 1.18 -3.03 16.72
N GLN A 452 1.56 -2.71 15.49
CA GLN A 452 2.60 -3.41 14.73
C GLN A 452 3.67 -2.41 14.33
N THR A 453 4.92 -2.87 14.33
CA THR A 453 6.04 -2.05 13.84
C THR A 453 5.82 -1.75 12.35
N GLY A 454 5.73 -0.47 11.98
CA GLY A 454 5.50 -0.07 10.60
C GLY A 454 6.69 -0.32 9.67
N ARG A 455 7.89 -0.53 10.23
CA ARG A 455 9.13 -0.81 9.50
C ARG A 455 9.56 -2.26 9.69
N SER A 456 10.07 -2.90 8.65
CA SER A 456 10.68 -4.23 8.77
C SER A 456 11.89 -4.20 9.71
N LEU A 457 11.85 -5.05 10.75
CA LEU A 457 12.93 -5.24 11.72
C LEU A 457 14.23 -5.72 11.05
N LEU A 458 14.15 -6.32 9.84
CA LEU A 458 15.34 -6.72 9.07
C LEU A 458 16.25 -5.55 8.71
N SER A 459 15.70 -4.34 8.67
CA SER A 459 16.42 -3.12 8.29
C SER A 459 16.97 -2.33 9.48
N ILE A 460 16.78 -2.83 10.71
CA ILE A 460 17.19 -2.16 11.94
C ILE A 460 18.51 -2.77 12.43
N ASP A 461 19.56 -1.97 12.50
CA ASP A 461 20.85 -2.36 13.07
C ASP A 461 20.79 -2.33 14.61
N GLU A 462 20.22 -3.38 15.19
CA GLU A 462 20.07 -3.53 16.63
C GLU A 462 20.53 -4.94 17.06
N PRO A 463 21.55 -5.05 17.94
CA PRO A 463 22.16 -6.31 18.32
C PRO A 463 21.17 -7.41 18.74
N ASN A 464 20.11 -7.07 19.48
CA ASN A 464 19.13 -8.06 19.94
C ASN A 464 18.23 -8.58 18.78
N ILE A 465 17.96 -7.76 17.76
CA ILE A 465 17.21 -8.19 16.56
C ILE A 465 18.11 -9.11 15.71
N THR A 466 19.39 -8.76 15.56
CA THR A 466 20.37 -9.61 14.86
C THR A 466 20.54 -10.96 15.57
N ALA A 467 20.64 -10.95 16.91
CA ALA A 467 20.69 -12.16 17.72
C ALA A 467 19.41 -13.01 17.59
N PHE A 468 18.23 -12.37 17.58
CA PHE A 468 16.95 -13.04 17.33
C PHE A 468 16.96 -13.76 15.98
N ARG A 469 17.30 -13.05 14.90
CA ARG A 469 17.38 -13.61 13.55
C ARG A 469 18.30 -14.83 13.49
N ALA A 470 19.49 -14.73 14.08
CA ALA A 470 20.43 -15.84 14.12
C ALA A 470 19.88 -17.05 14.92
N SER A 471 19.15 -16.80 16.02
CA SER A 471 18.61 -17.86 16.88
C SER A 471 17.53 -18.71 16.23
N VAL A 472 16.76 -18.14 15.29
CA VAL A 472 15.66 -18.84 14.61
C VAL A 472 16.08 -19.60 13.35
N GLU A 473 17.30 -19.39 12.84
CA GLU A 473 17.73 -20.00 11.57
C GLU A 473 17.70 -21.53 11.59
N SER A 474 18.08 -22.15 12.72
CA SER A 474 18.10 -23.60 12.86
C SER A 474 16.68 -24.18 12.79
N ALA A 475 15.71 -23.53 13.45
CA ALA A 475 14.31 -23.92 13.40
C ALA A 475 13.73 -23.82 11.98
N VAL A 476 14.05 -22.75 11.25
CA VAL A 476 13.64 -22.59 9.85
C VAL A 476 14.24 -23.67 8.95
N ARG A 477 15.53 -23.98 9.11
CA ARG A 477 16.20 -25.06 8.35
C ARG A 477 15.59 -26.42 8.66
N ASP A 478 15.34 -26.71 9.93
CA ASP A 478 14.67 -27.95 10.35
C ASP A 478 13.26 -28.04 9.73
N TYR A 479 12.47 -26.97 9.80
CA TYR A 479 11.13 -26.92 9.20
C TYR A 479 11.17 -27.24 7.71
N ILE A 480 12.04 -26.56 6.94
CA ILE A 480 12.21 -26.78 5.50
C ILE A 480 12.66 -28.22 5.20
N SER A 481 13.56 -28.79 6.01
CA SER A 481 14.07 -30.15 5.80
C SER A 481 12.99 -31.22 5.92
N ARG A 482 11.94 -30.94 6.70
CA ARG A 482 10.82 -31.84 6.99
C ARG A 482 9.64 -31.70 6.04
N LEU A 483 9.67 -30.71 5.13
CA LEU A 483 8.69 -30.62 4.04
C LEU A 483 8.86 -31.83 3.12
N LYS A 484 7.86 -32.70 3.08
CA LYS A 484 7.85 -33.89 2.22
C LYS A 484 7.48 -33.49 0.80
N SER A 485 8.25 -33.95 -0.18
CA SER A 485 7.90 -33.80 -1.59
C SER A 485 6.67 -34.67 -1.90
N GLU A 486 5.50 -34.06 -1.92
CA GLU A 486 4.24 -34.66 -2.37
C GLU A 486 3.79 -33.91 -3.63
N ASP A 487 3.34 -34.66 -4.64
CA ASP A 487 2.88 -34.07 -5.90
C ASP A 487 1.66 -33.16 -5.64
N GLY A 488 1.75 -31.91 -6.09
CA GLY A 488 0.67 -30.93 -5.96
C GLY A 488 0.66 -30.10 -4.67
N ASP A 489 1.53 -30.35 -3.69
CA ASP A 489 1.64 -29.53 -2.47
C ASP A 489 2.33 -28.17 -2.78
N PRO A 490 1.62 -27.02 -2.69
CA PRO A 490 2.20 -25.71 -3.01
C PRO A 490 3.28 -25.27 -2.01
N LEU A 491 3.28 -25.80 -0.79
CA LEU A 491 4.32 -25.52 0.20
C LEU A 491 5.61 -26.24 -0.18
N SER A 492 5.52 -27.55 -0.42
CA SER A 492 6.70 -28.41 -0.59
C SER A 492 7.36 -28.24 -1.96
N ARG A 493 6.61 -27.89 -3.01
CA ARG A 493 7.20 -27.63 -4.35
C ARG A 493 8.19 -26.44 -4.37
N ARG A 494 8.02 -25.50 -3.44
CA ARG A 494 8.88 -24.31 -3.29
C ARG A 494 10.14 -24.59 -2.48
N ARG A 495 10.33 -25.84 -2.02
CA ARG A 495 11.50 -26.26 -1.24
C ARG A 495 12.79 -26.01 -2.02
N LYS A 496 13.65 -25.16 -1.46
CA LYS A 496 15.02 -24.88 -1.93
C LYS A 496 16.00 -25.06 -0.78
N GLU A 497 17.27 -25.29 -1.10
CA GLU A 497 18.35 -25.34 -0.11
C GLU A 497 18.62 -23.98 0.53
N ARG A 498 18.45 -22.90 -0.24
CA ARG A 498 18.65 -21.53 0.20
C ARG A 498 17.31 -20.82 0.40
N TYR A 499 17.26 -19.98 1.43
CA TYR A 499 16.13 -19.13 1.75
C TYR A 499 16.60 -17.75 2.21
N ARG A 500 15.68 -16.79 2.22
CA ARG A 500 15.87 -15.47 2.80
C ARG A 500 14.69 -15.11 3.69
N PHE A 501 14.93 -14.28 4.70
CA PHE A 501 13.84 -13.59 5.39
C PHE A 501 13.33 -12.48 4.46
N SER A 502 12.06 -12.54 4.07
CA SER A 502 11.45 -11.53 3.19
C SER A 502 10.95 -10.32 3.96
N SER A 503 10.51 -10.50 5.20
CA SER A 503 9.98 -9.47 6.08
C SER A 503 10.13 -9.92 7.54
N MET A 504 10.24 -8.98 8.48
CA MET A 504 10.22 -9.25 9.92
C MET A 504 9.60 -8.07 10.65
N TRP A 505 8.69 -8.31 11.60
CA TRP A 505 7.98 -7.27 12.33
C TRP A 505 7.69 -7.71 13.75
N SER A 506 7.22 -6.78 14.58
CA SER A 506 6.69 -7.11 15.90
C SER A 506 5.23 -6.68 16.01
N VAL A 507 4.45 -7.47 16.73
CA VAL A 507 3.07 -7.18 17.11
C VAL A 507 3.00 -7.08 18.63
N ARG A 508 2.35 -6.01 19.12
CA ARG A 508 2.13 -5.75 20.54
C ARG A 508 0.64 -5.57 20.75
N LEU A 509 0.03 -6.43 21.53
CA LEU A 509 -1.39 -6.37 21.86
C LEU A 509 -1.55 -6.03 23.34
N GLY A 510 -2.49 -5.13 23.64
CA GLY A 510 -2.90 -4.78 25.00
C GLY A 510 -4.21 -5.44 25.40
N HIS A 511 -4.90 -4.83 26.37
CA HIS A 511 -6.21 -5.29 26.85
C HIS A 511 -7.24 -5.33 25.71
N GLU A 512 -7.96 -6.44 25.58
CA GLU A 512 -8.92 -6.75 24.49
C GLU A 512 -8.28 -6.75 23.09
N GLY A 513 -6.95 -6.78 23.02
CA GLY A 513 -6.22 -6.72 21.76
C GLY A 513 -6.26 -8.03 20.98
N TYR A 514 -6.38 -7.91 19.66
CA TYR A 514 -6.25 -9.04 18.76
C TYR A 514 -5.75 -8.62 17.38
N GLN A 515 -5.16 -9.59 16.69
CA GLN A 515 -4.83 -9.47 15.28
C GLN A 515 -5.94 -10.18 14.49
N PRO A 516 -6.64 -9.47 13.57
CA PRO A 516 -7.62 -10.08 12.68
C PRO A 516 -7.03 -11.25 11.89
N ASN A 517 -7.89 -12.16 11.43
CA ASN A 517 -7.41 -13.26 10.60
C ASN A 517 -6.85 -12.70 9.28
N HIS A 518 -5.74 -13.25 8.80
CA HIS A 518 -5.09 -12.84 7.55
C HIS A 518 -4.21 -13.97 7.02
N VAL A 519 -3.63 -13.73 5.83
CA VAL A 519 -2.61 -14.55 5.17
C VAL A 519 -1.51 -13.63 4.65
N HIS A 520 -0.33 -14.19 4.34
CA HIS A 520 0.81 -13.40 3.87
C HIS A 520 1.08 -13.70 2.38
N ASP A 521 0.62 -12.81 1.51
CA ASP A 521 0.57 -13.01 0.05
C ASP A 521 1.92 -13.33 -0.60
N HIS A 522 3.00 -12.74 -0.08
CA HIS A 522 4.35 -12.83 -0.62
C HIS A 522 5.27 -13.80 0.14
N GLY A 523 4.76 -14.39 1.23
CA GLY A 523 5.50 -15.34 2.04
C GLY A 523 5.57 -16.74 1.39
N TRP A 524 6.42 -17.59 1.96
CA TRP A 524 6.36 -19.05 1.77
C TRP A 524 6.10 -19.74 3.10
N ILE A 525 6.86 -19.37 4.12
CA ILE A 525 6.69 -19.83 5.50
C ILE A 525 6.58 -18.59 6.39
N SER A 526 5.54 -18.53 7.20
CA SER A 526 5.28 -17.47 8.15
C SER A 526 5.50 -17.94 9.58
N SER A 527 5.60 -16.99 10.50
CA SER A 527 5.99 -17.30 11.87
C SER A 527 5.35 -16.41 12.93
N ALA A 528 5.35 -16.93 14.16
CA ALA A 528 5.05 -16.16 15.36
C ALA A 528 5.96 -16.62 16.51
N TYR A 529 6.80 -15.72 17.00
CA TYR A 529 7.66 -15.92 18.18
C TYR A 529 7.15 -15.12 19.36
N PHE A 530 6.93 -15.76 20.50
CA PHE A 530 6.40 -15.12 21.71
C PHE A 530 7.52 -14.56 22.59
N VAL A 531 7.72 -13.25 22.52
CA VAL A 531 8.82 -12.53 23.19
C VAL A 531 8.46 -12.19 24.63
N SER A 532 7.23 -11.74 24.89
CA SER A 532 6.76 -11.41 26.24
C SER A 532 5.27 -11.68 26.36
N LEU A 533 4.88 -12.32 27.47
CA LEU A 533 3.50 -12.62 27.82
C LEU A 533 3.30 -12.16 29.26
N LEU A 534 2.56 -11.08 29.45
CA LEU A 534 2.22 -10.61 30.79
C LEU A 534 0.92 -11.28 31.27
N PRO A 535 0.81 -11.54 32.59
CA PRO A 535 -0.28 -12.35 33.14
C PRO A 535 -1.66 -11.71 32.95
N TYR A 536 -2.66 -12.58 32.90
CA TYR A 536 -4.08 -12.24 32.90
C TYR A 536 -4.53 -11.99 34.33
N GLU A 537 -5.31 -10.93 34.57
CA GLU A 537 -5.94 -10.75 35.88
C GLU A 537 -7.10 -11.75 36.08
N LYS A 538 -7.91 -12.01 35.02
CA LYS A 538 -8.97 -13.05 34.99
C LYS A 538 -9.17 -13.58 33.57
N ARG A 539 -9.00 -14.89 33.34
CA ARG A 539 -9.28 -15.50 32.02
C ARG A 539 -10.78 -15.83 31.88
N ARG A 540 -11.49 -15.14 30.97
CA ARG A 540 -12.87 -15.50 30.58
C ARG A 540 -12.93 -16.64 29.57
N ASP A 541 -12.00 -16.64 28.60
CA ASP A 541 -11.82 -17.70 27.60
C ASP A 541 -10.50 -18.45 27.87
N PRO A 542 -10.49 -19.79 27.99
CA PRO A 542 -9.25 -20.56 28.15
C PRO A 542 -8.26 -20.41 26.98
N LYS A 543 -8.73 -20.03 25.79
CA LYS A 543 -7.93 -19.81 24.58
C LYS A 543 -7.61 -18.33 24.33
N ALA A 544 -7.93 -17.44 25.28
CA ALA A 544 -7.60 -16.02 25.19
C ALA A 544 -6.10 -15.83 24.87
N GLY A 545 -5.81 -15.10 23.79
CA GLY A 545 -4.46 -14.76 23.34
C GLY A 545 -3.75 -15.85 22.54
N TRP A 546 -4.41 -17.00 22.30
CA TRP A 546 -3.85 -18.09 21.51
C TRP A 546 -3.83 -17.72 20.03
N LEU A 547 -2.82 -18.27 19.33
CA LEU A 547 -2.78 -18.23 17.88
C LEU A 547 -3.82 -19.22 17.35
N LYS A 548 -4.71 -18.78 16.46
CA LYS A 548 -5.77 -19.61 15.86
C LYS A 548 -5.56 -19.72 14.35
N PHE A 549 -5.95 -20.86 13.78
CA PHE A 549 -5.82 -21.16 12.35
C PHE A 549 -7.10 -21.72 11.75
N GLY A 550 -7.29 -21.45 10.45
CA GLY A 550 -8.34 -22.01 9.60
C GLY A 550 -9.61 -21.16 9.49
N GLU A 551 -9.76 -20.12 10.32
CA GLU A 551 -10.88 -19.19 10.20
C GLU A 551 -10.49 -18.01 9.27
N PRO A 552 -11.24 -17.75 8.18
CA PRO A 552 -10.94 -16.65 7.28
C PRO A 552 -11.15 -15.27 7.94
N ASN A 553 -10.62 -14.23 7.29
CA ASN A 553 -10.80 -12.83 7.73
C ASN A 553 -12.24 -12.36 7.65
N ARG A 554 -12.96 -12.81 6.63
CA ARG A 554 -14.39 -12.61 6.48
C ARG A 554 -15.11 -13.91 6.83
N PRO A 555 -15.93 -13.95 7.89
CA PRO A 555 -16.60 -15.17 8.35
C PRO A 555 -17.31 -15.94 7.23
N VAL A 556 -17.05 -17.24 7.09
CA VAL A 556 -17.82 -18.11 6.19
C VAL A 556 -18.54 -19.12 7.07
N ALA A 557 -19.83 -19.36 6.80
CA ALA A 557 -20.62 -20.30 7.57
C ALA A 557 -19.94 -21.67 7.64
N GLY A 558 -19.82 -22.23 8.85
CA GLY A 558 -19.15 -23.51 9.10
C GLY A 558 -17.61 -23.48 9.10
N CYS A 559 -16.97 -22.36 8.73
CA CYS A 559 -15.52 -22.24 8.68
C CYS A 559 -14.95 -21.59 9.96
N THR A 560 -15.06 -22.31 11.09
CA THR A 560 -14.49 -21.88 12.39
C THR A 560 -13.01 -22.26 12.50
N PRO A 561 -12.27 -21.75 13.52
CA PRO A 561 -10.88 -22.18 13.73
C PRO A 561 -10.77 -23.68 14.00
N GLU A 562 -9.81 -24.34 13.38
CA GLU A 562 -9.57 -25.80 13.50
C GLU A 562 -8.35 -26.14 14.33
N ARG A 563 -7.37 -25.22 14.40
CA ARG A 563 -6.17 -25.39 15.21
C ARG A 563 -5.91 -24.17 16.07
N PHE A 564 -5.49 -24.42 17.32
CA PHE A 564 -5.05 -23.40 18.25
C PHE A 564 -3.67 -23.75 18.80
N ILE A 565 -2.84 -22.73 19.02
CA ILE A 565 -1.51 -22.87 19.63
C ILE A 565 -1.45 -21.92 20.83
N GLU A 566 -1.26 -22.51 22.01
CA GLU A 566 -1.05 -21.75 23.25
C GLU A 566 0.26 -20.96 23.15
N PRO A 567 0.26 -19.65 23.46
CA PRO A 567 1.46 -18.85 23.42
C PRO A 567 2.33 -19.22 24.63
N LYS A 568 3.57 -19.65 24.34
CA LYS A 568 4.58 -19.97 25.36
C LYS A 568 5.80 -19.11 25.15
N LEU A 569 6.33 -18.53 26.22
CA LEU A 569 7.48 -17.65 26.18
C LEU A 569 8.67 -18.36 25.50
N GLY A 570 9.38 -17.69 24.60
CA GLY A 570 10.55 -18.27 23.91
C GLY A 570 10.22 -19.32 22.85
N THR A 571 8.95 -19.45 22.49
CA THR A 571 8.50 -20.42 21.49
C THR A 571 8.23 -19.75 20.15
N LEU A 572 8.73 -20.36 19.07
CA LEU A 572 8.50 -20.01 17.67
C LEU A 572 7.51 -20.99 17.06
N VAL A 573 6.47 -20.47 16.40
CA VAL A 573 5.56 -21.24 15.55
C VAL A 573 5.92 -20.96 14.10
N LEU A 574 6.06 -22.01 13.27
CA LEU A 574 6.27 -21.93 11.83
C LEU A 574 5.13 -22.63 11.09
N PHE A 575 4.62 -22.01 10.02
CA PHE A 575 3.47 -22.49 9.26
C PHE A 575 3.46 -21.93 7.81
N PRO A 576 2.70 -22.52 6.88
CA PRO A 576 2.56 -22.01 5.51
C PRO A 576 1.93 -20.62 5.45
N SER A 577 2.45 -19.73 4.62
CA SER A 577 1.98 -18.34 4.55
C SER A 577 0.53 -18.18 4.05
N TYR A 578 -0.02 -19.19 3.37
CA TYR A 578 -1.42 -19.23 2.94
C TYR A 578 -2.40 -19.71 4.03
N PHE A 579 -1.93 -20.08 5.22
CA PHE A 579 -2.84 -20.46 6.31
C PHE A 579 -3.50 -19.23 6.90
N TRP A 580 -4.83 -19.18 6.84
CA TRP A 580 -5.62 -18.22 7.60
C TRP A 580 -5.29 -18.31 9.07
N HIS A 581 -4.81 -17.21 9.66
CA HIS A 581 -4.42 -17.19 11.06
C HIS A 581 -4.66 -15.82 11.70
N GLY A 582 -4.87 -15.83 13.02
CA GLY A 582 -5.08 -14.63 13.82
C GLY A 582 -4.90 -14.91 15.30
N THR A 583 -5.21 -13.93 16.15
CA THR A 583 -5.11 -14.09 17.62
C THR A 583 -6.51 -14.09 18.23
N VAL A 584 -6.78 -14.99 19.16
CA VAL A 584 -8.02 -14.95 19.97
C VAL A 584 -7.97 -13.70 20.86
N PRO A 585 -9.03 -12.85 20.90
CA PRO A 585 -9.09 -11.69 21.79
C PRO A 585 -8.81 -12.06 23.25
N PHE A 586 -8.15 -11.16 23.98
CA PHE A 586 -7.65 -11.50 25.30
C PHE A 586 -7.63 -10.32 26.29
N GLU A 587 -7.95 -10.60 27.55
CA GLU A 587 -7.96 -9.63 28.66
C GLU A 587 -6.64 -9.73 29.45
N GLY A 588 -5.55 -9.21 28.89
CA GLY A 588 -4.22 -9.22 29.53
C GLY A 588 -3.49 -7.89 29.35
N SER A 589 -2.46 -7.65 30.16
CA SER A 589 -1.75 -6.38 30.13
C SER A 589 -0.83 -6.24 28.90
N GLU A 590 -0.24 -7.33 28.41
CA GLU A 590 0.55 -7.31 27.17
C GLU A 590 0.79 -8.71 26.59
N ARG A 591 0.69 -8.81 25.26
CA ARG A 591 1.27 -9.88 24.45
C ARG A 591 2.17 -9.26 23.40
N LEU A 592 3.47 -9.56 23.47
CA LEU A 592 4.48 -9.06 22.55
C LEU A 592 5.07 -10.22 21.75
N SER A 593 4.94 -10.16 20.44
CA SER A 593 5.50 -11.16 19.52
C SER A 593 6.40 -10.52 18.47
N ALA A 594 7.36 -11.30 17.98
CA ALA A 594 8.09 -11.04 16.75
C ALA A 594 7.64 -12.06 15.70
N ALA A 595 7.53 -11.63 14.45
CA ALA A 595 7.10 -12.46 13.33
C ALA A 595 8.00 -12.17 12.13
N PHE A 596 8.12 -13.14 11.24
CA PHE A 596 8.86 -13.03 9.99
C PHE A 596 8.27 -13.95 8.94
N ASP A 597 8.48 -13.57 7.69
CA ASP A 597 8.27 -14.44 6.54
C ASP A 597 9.60 -14.89 5.96
N VAL A 598 9.59 -16.11 5.46
CA VAL A 598 10.66 -16.71 4.68
C VAL A 598 10.19 -16.84 3.24
N ALA A 599 11.09 -16.57 2.30
CA ALA A 599 10.91 -16.84 0.88
C ALA A 599 12.08 -17.71 0.36
N PRO A 600 11.86 -18.57 -0.65
CA PRO A 600 12.94 -19.23 -1.37
C PRO A 600 13.93 -18.19 -1.93
N ALA A 601 15.23 -18.50 -1.87
CA ALA A 601 16.30 -17.62 -2.35
C ALA A 601 16.87 -18.06 -3.70
#